data_AF-A0A0S3STB0-F1
#
_entry.id   AF-A0A0S3STB0-F1
#
_cell.length_a   1.000
_cell.length_b   1.000
_cell.length_c   1.000
_cell.angle_alpha   90.00
_cell.angle_beta   90.00
_cell.angle_gamma   90.00
#
_symmetry.space_group_name_H-M   'P 1'
#
loop_
_entity.id
_entity.type
_entity.pdbx_description
1 polymer ?
#
loop_
_entity_poly.entity_id
_entity_poly.type
_entity_poly.pdbx_seq_one_letter_code
_entity_poly.pdbx_strand_id
1 'polypeptide(L)'
;MASLLIFVCGTFINPIAYFLHMQTFVLKRPLVFTRSFIVFLLFMSFYSPGIALAKDIPDVEGDIKHGVDSFAARLGQKNIFWICVFLLEMAFGVAFLAGASSSSHFWIKIVTCLGNVVLGSILWYQTKYVDVTNPASTRSFYSLIWKLMMGSYVLLPLIR
;
A
#
# COMPACT_ATOMS: atom_id res chain seq x y z
N MET A 1 4.66 -1.04 18.38
CA MET A 1 4.51 0.41 18.61
C MET A 1 5.24 1.25 17.56
N ALA A 2 6.50 0.95 17.24
CA ALA A 2 7.24 1.65 16.18
C ALA A 2 6.59 1.50 14.77
N SER A 3 6.11 0.30 14.41
CA SER A 3 5.38 0.06 13.16
C SER A 3 4.09 0.89 13.04
N LEU A 4 3.34 1.03 14.15
CA LEU A 4 2.14 1.87 14.22
C LEU A 4 2.45 3.36 14.02
N LEU A 5 3.54 3.85 14.63
CA LEU A 5 3.99 5.23 14.48
C LEU A 5 4.41 5.52 13.03
N ILE A 6 5.19 4.63 12.41
CA ILE A 6 5.60 4.77 11.01
C ILE A 6 4.36 4.75 10.10
N PHE A 7 3.40 3.87 10.38
CA PHE A 7 2.15 3.81 9.65
C PHE A 7 1.37 5.13 9.76
N VAL A 8 1.10 5.64 10.96
CA VAL A 8 0.32 6.87 11.16
C VAL A 8 1.03 8.09 10.55
N CYS A 9 2.33 8.23 10.82
CA CYS A 9 3.12 9.34 10.31
C CYS A 9 3.24 9.30 8.78
N GLY A 10 3.55 8.14 8.20
CA GLY A 10 3.76 7.99 6.76
C GLY A 10 2.48 8.05 5.94
N THR A 11 1.35 7.58 6.49
CA THR A 11 0.07 7.44 5.76
C THR A 11 -0.79 8.69 5.86
N PHE A 12 -0.83 9.33 7.04
CA PHE A 12 -1.76 10.42 7.30
C PHE A 12 -1.03 11.73 7.57
N ILE A 13 -0.16 11.78 8.58
CA ILE A 13 0.43 13.04 9.04
C ILE A 13 1.27 13.68 7.93
N ASN A 14 2.23 12.95 7.36
CA ASN A 14 3.12 13.50 6.35
C ASN A 14 2.35 13.89 5.07
N PRO A 15 1.51 13.03 4.45
CA PRO A 15 0.81 13.39 3.23
C PRO A 15 -0.14 14.58 3.41
N ILE A 16 -0.86 14.63 4.53
CA ILE A 16 -1.74 15.76 4.84
C ILE A 16 -0.93 17.03 5.05
N ALA A 17 0.16 16.99 5.83
CA ALA A 17 1.02 18.14 6.05
C ALA A 17 1.60 18.69 4.74
N TYR A 18 2.15 17.82 3.87
CA TYR A 18 2.66 18.23 2.57
C TYR A 18 1.57 18.79 1.67
N PHE A 19 0.39 18.17 1.63
CA PHE A 19 -0.73 18.67 0.83
C PHE A 19 -1.18 20.06 1.30
N LEU A 20 -1.37 20.24 2.61
CA LEU A 20 -1.74 21.53 3.19
C LEU A 20 -0.68 22.58 2.88
N HIS A 21 0.60 22.28 3.08
CA HIS A 21 1.70 23.21 2.80
C HIS A 21 1.72 23.65 1.32
N MET A 22 1.60 22.68 0.40
CA MET A 22 1.55 22.98 -1.02
C MET A 22 0.33 23.80 -1.41
N GLN A 23 -0.85 23.51 -0.85
CA GLN A 23 -2.07 24.26 -1.18
C GLN A 23 -2.04 25.69 -0.63
N THR A 24 -1.68 25.88 0.63
CA THR A 24 -1.81 27.20 1.30
C THR A 24 -0.61 28.09 1.09
N PHE A 25 0.61 27.58 1.28
CA PHE A 25 1.83 28.39 1.24
C PHE A 25 2.38 28.54 -0.17
N VAL A 26 2.45 27.44 -0.93
CA VAL A 26 3.06 27.45 -2.27
C VAL A 26 2.07 27.92 -3.34
N LEU A 27 0.91 27.27 -3.43
CA LEU A 27 -0.08 27.52 -4.49
C LEU A 27 -1.09 28.63 -4.14
N LYS A 28 -1.16 29.05 -2.87
CA LYS A 28 -2.11 30.07 -2.37
C LYS A 28 -3.57 29.78 -2.76
N ARG A 29 -3.96 28.51 -2.72
CA ARG A 29 -5.31 28.02 -3.03
C ARG A 29 -6.11 27.75 -1.76
N PRO A 30 -7.45 27.82 -1.84
CA PRO A 30 -8.29 27.44 -0.71
C PRO A 30 -8.10 25.97 -0.35
N LEU A 31 -8.26 25.65 0.94
CA LEU A 31 -8.16 24.30 1.48
C LEU A 31 -9.37 23.46 1.05
N VAL A 32 -9.28 22.89 -0.14
CA VAL A 32 -10.25 21.94 -0.67
C VAL A 32 -9.53 20.63 -0.93
N PHE A 33 -9.93 19.57 -0.21
CA PHE A 33 -9.42 18.24 -0.47
C PHE A 33 -9.85 17.79 -1.85
N THR A 34 -8.88 17.66 -2.75
CA THR A 34 -9.15 17.19 -4.11
C THR A 34 -9.50 15.71 -4.08
N ARG A 35 -10.31 15.28 -5.03
CA ARG A 35 -10.65 13.87 -5.21
C ARG A 35 -9.41 12.99 -5.33
N SER A 36 -8.42 13.43 -6.13
CA SER A 36 -7.13 12.74 -6.29
C SER A 36 -6.43 12.52 -4.95
N PHE A 37 -6.45 13.52 -4.06
CA PHE A 37 -5.83 13.40 -2.73
C PHE A 37 -6.60 12.45 -1.81
N ILE A 38 -7.94 12.48 -1.85
CA ILE A 38 -8.77 11.54 -1.08
C ILE A 38 -8.50 10.09 -1.53
N VAL A 39 -8.44 9.87 -2.85
CA VAL A 39 -8.12 8.54 -3.41
C VAL A 39 -6.72 8.09 -3.00
N PHE A 40 -5.74 9.00 -3.00
CA PHE A 40 -4.38 8.70 -2.50
C PHE A 40 -4.40 8.28 -1.03
N LEU A 41 -5.11 9.01 -0.15
CA LEU A 41 -5.22 8.65 1.26
C LEU A 41 -5.90 7.30 1.46
N LEU A 42 -6.98 7.01 0.71
CA LEU A 42 -7.65 5.72 0.76
C LEU A 42 -6.73 4.59 0.29
N PHE A 43 -6.02 4.75 -0.82
CA PHE A 43 -5.02 3.80 -1.29
C PHE A 43 -3.96 3.53 -0.21
N MET A 44 -3.38 4.59 0.35
CA MET A 44 -2.34 4.48 1.37
C MET A 44 -2.86 3.85 2.67
N SER A 45 -4.12 4.06 3.02
CA SER A 45 -4.74 3.48 4.22
C SER A 45 -4.75 1.95 4.20
N PHE A 46 -4.84 1.34 3.01
CA PHE A 46 -4.75 -0.11 2.82
C PHE A 46 -3.33 -0.58 2.49
N TYR A 47 -2.56 0.20 1.73
CA TYR A 47 -1.25 -0.22 1.26
C TYR A 47 -0.20 -0.21 2.38
N SER A 48 -0.24 0.80 3.24
CA SER A 48 0.77 1.03 4.28
C SER A 48 0.73 0.00 5.42
N PRO A 49 -0.43 -0.47 5.93
CA PRO A 49 -0.47 -1.64 6.82
C PRO A 49 0.00 -2.91 6.10
N GLY A 50 -0.30 -3.05 4.80
CA GLY A 50 0.21 -4.16 3.98
C GLY A 50 1.75 -4.22 3.97
N ILE A 51 2.42 -3.08 3.75
CA ILE A 51 3.90 -2.98 3.85
C ILE A 51 4.38 -3.29 5.26
N ALA A 52 3.72 -2.74 6.29
CA ALA A 52 4.11 -2.95 7.67
C ALA A 52 4.07 -4.44 8.03
N LEU A 53 2.98 -5.13 7.67
CA LEU A 53 2.88 -6.58 7.86
C LEU A 53 3.94 -7.32 7.06
N ALA A 54 4.16 -6.97 5.79
CA ALA A 54 5.17 -7.63 4.96
C ALA A 54 6.59 -7.53 5.54
N LYS A 55 6.91 -6.39 6.16
CA LYS A 55 8.19 -6.17 6.84
C LYS A 55 8.35 -7.10 8.04
N ASP A 56 7.28 -7.27 8.82
CA ASP A 56 7.31 -7.99 10.09
C ASP A 56 7.17 -9.52 9.92
N ILE A 57 6.80 -10.04 8.72
CA ILE A 57 6.73 -11.49 8.42
C ILE A 57 8.00 -12.27 8.81
N PRO A 58 9.22 -11.88 8.37
CA PRO A 58 10.44 -12.59 8.74
C PRO A 58 10.72 -12.54 10.26
N ASP A 59 10.25 -11.50 10.95
CA ASP A 59 10.49 -11.30 12.38
C ASP A 59 9.59 -12.21 13.26
N VAL A 60 8.45 -12.66 12.74
CA VAL A 60 7.48 -13.54 13.45
C VAL A 60 8.14 -14.81 14.00
N GLU A 61 9.01 -15.46 13.22
CA GLU A 61 9.65 -16.71 13.67
C GLU A 61 10.63 -16.45 14.83
N GLY A 62 11.33 -15.31 14.79
CA GLY A 62 12.17 -14.85 15.88
C GLY A 62 11.36 -14.58 17.14
N ASP A 63 10.24 -13.86 17.01
CA ASP A 63 9.33 -13.56 18.13
C ASP A 63 8.83 -14.82 18.82
N ILE A 64 8.38 -15.81 18.04
CA ILE A 64 7.89 -17.11 18.56
C ILE A 64 9.01 -17.83 19.32
N LYS A 65 10.23 -17.90 18.75
CA LYS A 65 11.38 -18.60 19.38
C LYS A 65 11.83 -17.96 20.69
N HIS A 66 11.69 -16.64 20.82
CA HIS A 66 12.06 -15.90 22.03
C HIS A 66 10.90 -15.73 23.02
N GLY A 67 9.75 -16.36 22.78
CA GLY A 67 8.58 -16.29 23.66
C GLY A 67 7.89 -14.92 23.69
N VAL A 68 8.09 -14.10 22.66
CA VAL A 68 7.42 -12.81 22.51
C VAL A 68 6.00 -13.04 21.99
N ASP A 69 5.02 -12.76 22.84
CA ASP A 69 3.60 -12.93 22.51
C ASP A 69 3.07 -11.75 21.67
N SER A 70 3.57 -11.61 20.44
CA SER A 70 3.12 -10.59 19.49
C SER A 70 1.86 -11.03 18.74
N PHE A 71 1.06 -10.08 18.24
CA PHE A 71 -0.09 -10.37 17.35
C PHE A 71 0.33 -11.25 16.16
N ALA A 72 1.55 -11.01 15.68
CA ALA A 72 2.17 -11.75 14.59
C ALA A 72 2.49 -13.21 15.01
N ALA A 73 3.05 -13.41 16.20
CA ALA A 73 3.30 -14.74 16.78
C ALA A 73 2.01 -15.56 16.98
N ARG A 74 0.89 -14.92 17.35
CA ARG A 74 -0.41 -15.60 17.58
C ARG A 74 -1.10 -16.05 16.29
N LEU A 75 -1.07 -15.25 15.24
CA LEU A 75 -1.72 -15.60 13.96
C LEU A 75 -0.87 -16.54 13.10
N GLY A 76 0.46 -16.48 13.25
CA GLY A 76 1.42 -17.23 12.45
C GLY A 76 1.70 -16.58 11.09
N GLN A 77 2.89 -16.86 10.55
CA GLN A 77 3.43 -16.23 9.33
C GLN A 77 2.50 -16.35 8.12
N LYS A 78 1.87 -17.52 7.91
CA LYS A 78 1.01 -17.77 6.76
C LYS A 78 -0.25 -16.89 6.76
N ASN A 79 -0.88 -16.70 7.92
CA ASN A 79 -2.09 -15.89 8.02
C ASN A 79 -1.76 -14.41 7.82
N ILE A 80 -0.65 -13.93 8.39
CA ILE A 80 -0.16 -12.55 8.20
C ILE A 80 0.14 -12.28 6.74
N PHE A 81 0.79 -13.23 6.05
CA PHE A 81 1.07 -13.12 4.63
C PHE A 81 -0.22 -12.93 3.81
N TRP A 82 -1.25 -13.73 4.06
CA TRP A 82 -2.52 -13.57 3.35
C TRP A 82 -3.27 -12.28 3.69
N ILE A 83 -3.22 -11.82 4.94
CA ILE A 83 -3.78 -10.51 5.34
C ILE A 83 -3.03 -9.39 4.62
N CYS A 84 -1.71 -9.47 4.55
CA CYS A 84 -0.87 -8.54 3.81
C CYS A 84 -1.27 -8.47 2.33
N VAL A 85 -1.33 -9.63 1.65
CA VAL A 85 -1.76 -9.72 0.24
C VAL A 85 -3.14 -9.12 0.05
N PHE A 86 -4.10 -9.47 0.91
CA PHE A 86 -5.46 -8.96 0.83
C PHE A 86 -5.53 -7.42 0.93
N LEU A 87 -4.80 -6.83 1.88
CA LEU A 87 -4.75 -5.38 2.04
C LEU A 87 -4.14 -4.68 0.82
N LEU A 88 -3.08 -5.25 0.23
CA LEU A 88 -2.45 -4.71 -0.97
C LEU A 88 -3.38 -4.82 -2.20
N GLU A 89 -4.11 -5.93 -2.37
CA GLU A 89 -5.12 -6.10 -3.42
C GLU A 89 -6.27 -5.09 -3.25
N MET A 90 -6.73 -4.85 -2.02
CA MET A 90 -7.74 -3.84 -1.73
C MET A 90 -7.28 -2.44 -2.14
N ALA A 91 -6.01 -2.10 -1.92
CA ALA A 91 -5.46 -0.82 -2.38
C ALA A 91 -5.51 -0.70 -3.91
N PHE A 92 -5.11 -1.74 -4.66
CA PHE A 92 -5.24 -1.75 -6.13
C PHE A 92 -6.70 -1.69 -6.60
N GLY A 93 -7.60 -2.34 -5.88
CA GLY A 93 -9.05 -2.26 -6.11
C GLY A 93 -9.60 -0.85 -5.94
N VAL A 94 -9.20 -0.14 -4.89
CA VAL A 94 -9.55 1.28 -4.66
C VAL A 94 -9.07 2.14 -5.83
N ALA A 95 -7.82 1.99 -6.25
CA ALA A 95 -7.25 2.77 -7.36
C ALA A 95 -7.94 2.44 -8.69
N PHE A 96 -8.28 1.17 -8.95
CA PHE A 96 -9.06 0.77 -10.11
C PHE A 96 -10.44 1.41 -10.14
N LEU A 97 -11.21 1.31 -9.04
CA LEU A 97 -12.56 1.87 -8.94
C LEU A 97 -12.54 3.40 -9.07
N ALA A 98 -11.56 4.05 -8.44
CA ALA A 98 -11.37 5.49 -8.54
C ALA A 98 -10.99 5.93 -9.97
N GLY A 99 -10.13 5.17 -10.65
CA GLY A 99 -9.79 5.40 -12.07
C GLY A 99 -11.01 5.24 -12.98
N ALA A 100 -11.81 4.17 -12.80
CA ALA A 100 -12.99 3.90 -13.59
C ALA A 100 -14.06 4.99 -13.43
N SER A 101 -14.23 5.49 -12.21
CA SER A 101 -15.16 6.57 -11.87
C SER A 101 -14.58 7.98 -12.08
N SER A 102 -13.36 8.13 -12.59
CA SER A 102 -12.73 9.44 -12.83
C SER A 102 -13.50 10.27 -13.87
N SER A 103 -13.39 11.60 -13.85
CA SER A 103 -13.86 12.46 -14.95
C SER A 103 -12.83 12.62 -16.08
N SER A 104 -11.71 11.90 -15.99
CA SER A 104 -10.62 11.95 -16.97
C SER A 104 -10.99 11.45 -18.36
N HIS A 105 -10.16 11.78 -19.36
CA HIS A 105 -10.32 11.31 -20.73
C HIS A 105 -10.31 9.77 -20.79
N PHE A 106 -11.03 9.20 -21.74
CA PHE A 106 -11.21 7.74 -21.87
C PHE A 106 -9.89 6.96 -21.88
N TRP A 107 -8.89 7.45 -22.62
CA TRP A 107 -7.56 6.83 -22.66
C TRP A 107 -6.86 6.82 -21.29
N ILE A 108 -6.97 7.91 -20.52
CA ILE A 108 -6.38 8.00 -19.18
C ILE A 108 -7.06 7.01 -18.23
N LYS A 109 -8.38 6.86 -18.33
CA LYS A 109 -9.13 5.84 -17.57
C LYS A 109 -8.63 4.44 -17.87
N ILE A 110 -8.50 4.09 -19.16
CA ILE A 110 -8.00 2.78 -19.59
C ILE A 110 -6.61 2.53 -19.02
N VAL A 111 -5.67 3.47 -19.20
CA VAL A 111 -4.30 3.35 -18.70
C VAL A 111 -4.27 3.14 -17.19
N THR A 112 -5.08 3.92 -16.46
CA THR A 112 -5.11 3.86 -14.99
C THR A 112 -5.72 2.54 -14.49
N CYS A 113 -6.84 2.12 -15.07
CA CYS A 113 -7.52 0.88 -14.70
C CYS A 113 -6.67 -0.34 -15.05
N LEU A 114 -6.20 -0.45 -16.30
CA LEU A 114 -5.35 -1.57 -16.74
C LEU A 114 -4.04 -1.60 -15.95
N GLY A 115 -3.43 -0.44 -15.69
CA GLY A 115 -2.22 -0.36 -14.89
C GLY A 115 -2.41 -0.96 -13.49
N ASN A 116 -3.49 -0.60 -12.79
CA ASN A 116 -3.76 -1.15 -11.45
C ASN A 116 -4.12 -2.65 -11.50
N VAL A 117 -4.84 -3.11 -12.51
CA VAL A 117 -5.11 -4.55 -12.72
C VAL A 117 -3.82 -5.33 -12.96
N VAL A 118 -2.89 -4.78 -13.76
CA VAL A 118 -1.59 -5.41 -14.00
C VAL A 118 -0.76 -5.46 -12.72
N LEU A 119 -0.69 -4.37 -11.95
CA LEU A 119 0.05 -4.34 -10.68
C LEU A 119 -0.51 -5.35 -9.67
N GLY A 120 -1.83 -5.42 -9.49
CA GLY A 120 -2.48 -6.44 -8.64
C GLY A 120 -2.25 -7.86 -9.16
N SER A 121 -2.36 -8.08 -10.48
CA SER A 121 -2.10 -9.39 -11.08
C SER A 121 -0.66 -9.87 -10.85
N ILE A 122 0.33 -8.97 -10.92
CA ILE A 122 1.73 -9.28 -10.62
C ILE A 122 1.88 -9.67 -9.14
N LEU A 123 1.26 -8.92 -8.23
CA LEU A 123 1.26 -9.23 -6.80
C LEU A 123 0.69 -10.63 -6.56
N TRP A 124 -0.52 -10.88 -7.05
CA TRP A 124 -1.23 -12.14 -6.91
C TRP A 124 -0.43 -13.31 -7.49
N TYR A 125 0.13 -13.14 -8.69
CA TYR A 125 0.95 -14.16 -9.32
C TYR A 125 2.18 -14.51 -8.48
N GLN A 126 2.84 -13.51 -7.90
CA GLN A 126 4.04 -13.73 -7.08
C GLN A 126 3.73 -14.56 -5.84
N THR A 127 2.51 -14.48 -5.28
CA THR A 127 2.15 -15.24 -4.05
C THR A 127 2.36 -16.75 -4.18
N LYS A 128 2.29 -17.30 -5.41
CA LYS A 128 2.52 -18.73 -5.69
C LYS A 128 3.95 -19.18 -5.42
N TYR A 129 4.91 -18.24 -5.40
CA TYR A 129 6.34 -18.50 -5.28
C TYR A 129 6.91 -18.02 -3.94
N VAL A 130 6.08 -17.43 -3.07
CA VAL A 130 6.52 -16.96 -1.75
C VAL A 130 6.48 -18.11 -0.77
N ASP A 131 7.66 -18.45 -0.24
CA ASP A 131 7.78 -19.32 0.91
C ASP A 131 7.94 -18.45 2.15
N VAL A 132 6.89 -18.40 2.97
CA VAL A 132 6.85 -17.56 4.17
C VAL A 132 7.84 -18.01 5.25
N THR A 133 8.32 -19.26 5.18
CA THR A 133 9.32 -19.80 6.12
C THR A 133 10.75 -19.46 5.72
N ASN A 134 10.96 -19.02 4.48
CA ASN A 134 12.27 -18.65 3.97
C ASN A 134 12.46 -17.11 4.02
N PRO A 135 13.32 -16.58 4.91
CA PRO A 135 13.56 -15.13 5.04
C PRO A 135 14.01 -14.45 3.74
N ALA A 136 14.73 -15.17 2.86
CA ALA A 136 15.14 -14.62 1.57
C ALA A 136 13.94 -14.43 0.63
N SER A 137 12.99 -15.37 0.65
CA SER A 137 11.77 -15.31 -0.15
C SER A 137 10.86 -14.16 0.31
N THR A 138 10.67 -14.01 1.63
CA THR A 138 9.86 -12.92 2.21
C THR A 138 10.51 -11.56 1.98
N ARG A 139 11.85 -11.44 2.08
CA ARG A 139 12.56 -10.19 1.76
C ARG A 139 12.45 -9.82 0.28
N SER A 140 12.49 -10.79 -0.62
CA SER A 140 12.26 -10.56 -2.05
C SER A 140 10.84 -10.07 -2.32
N PHE A 141 9.84 -10.70 -1.69
CA PHE A 141 8.45 -10.26 -1.77
C PHE A 141 8.25 -8.84 -1.23
N TYR A 142 8.87 -8.51 -0.09
CA TYR A 142 8.88 -7.16 0.46
C TYR A 142 9.47 -6.14 -0.53
N SER A 143 10.58 -6.47 -1.20
CA SER A 143 11.15 -5.61 -2.24
C SER A 143 10.21 -5.42 -3.43
N LEU A 144 9.49 -6.47 -3.84
CA LEU A 144 8.47 -6.37 -4.90
C LEU A 144 7.35 -5.41 -4.50
N ILE A 145 6.85 -5.47 -3.26
CA ILE A 145 5.81 -4.54 -2.78
C ILE A 145 6.25 -3.10 -2.97
N TRP A 146 7.48 -2.74 -2.57
CA TRP A 146 8.00 -1.39 -2.81
C TRP A 146 8.01 -0.99 -4.29
N LYS A 147 8.41 -1.89 -5.20
CA LYS A 147 8.39 -1.63 -6.64
C LYS A 147 6.99 -1.39 -7.17
N LEU A 148 6.01 -2.18 -6.71
CA LEU A 148 4.61 -2.02 -7.10
C LEU A 148 4.02 -0.70 -6.59
N MET A 149 4.42 -0.25 -5.40
CA MET A 149 4.03 1.07 -4.88
C MET A 149 4.58 2.21 -5.74
N MET A 150 5.84 2.12 -6.19
CA MET A 150 6.39 3.12 -7.11
C MET A 150 5.59 3.15 -8.43
N GLY A 151 5.18 1.98 -8.94
CA GLY A 151 4.27 1.88 -10.09
C GLY A 151 2.93 2.56 -9.84
N SER A 152 2.30 2.33 -8.68
CA SER A 152 1.01 2.95 -8.35
C SER A 152 1.13 4.46 -8.19
N TYR A 153 2.24 4.99 -7.67
CA TYR A 153 2.50 6.43 -7.56
C TYR A 153 2.57 7.15 -8.91
N VAL A 154 2.91 6.44 -10.00
CA VAL A 154 2.83 6.99 -11.36
C VAL A 154 1.38 7.08 -11.84
N LEU A 155 0.53 6.12 -11.45
CA LEU A 155 -0.86 6.01 -11.90
C LEU A 155 -1.83 6.88 -11.08
N LEU A 156 -1.64 7.00 -9.77
CA LEU A 156 -2.56 7.72 -8.86
C LEU A 156 -2.79 9.20 -9.27
N PRO A 157 -1.79 9.98 -9.70
CA PRO A 157 -2.00 11.36 -10.16
C PRO A 157 -2.89 11.49 -11.40
N LEU A 158 -3.07 10.41 -12.17
CA LEU A 158 -3.93 10.40 -13.36
C LEU A 158 -5.42 10.36 -12.99
N ILE A 159 -5.75 10.00 -11.75
CA ILE A 159 -7.11 9.97 -11.23
C ILE A 159 -7.53 11.39 -10.86
N ARG A 160 -8.45 11.96 -11.65
CA ARG A 160 -9.10 13.26 -11.37
C ARG A 160 -10.53 13.11 -10.86
#